data_AF-A0A202DT12-F1
#
_entry.id   AF-A0A202DT12-F1
#
_cell.length_a   1.000
_cell.length_b   1.000
_cell.length_c   1.000
_cell.angle_alpha   90.00
_cell.angle_beta   90.00
_cell.angle_gamma   90.00
#
_symmetry.space_group_name_H-M   'P 1'
#
loop_
_entity.id
_entity.type
_entity.pdbx_description
1 polymer ?
#
loop_
_entity_poly.entity_id
_entity_poly.type
_entity_poly.pdbx_seq_one_letter_code
_entity_poly.pdbx_strand_id
1 'polypeptide(L)'
;ANGRQLFEGIPPNQPIIVVRPGERLLGHTHEFIGIKAPGTSTLQARSTWGRNGVAVCIDAGWGDPGYINRWTLEVYNMNQHESVVLPVGERIAQMVFYETGPVDGEYKKLSGKYQTSSSANLERLVHDWRPEQMLPRAYKDKRSVPQKIKGLKT
;
A
#
# COMPACT_ATOMS: atom_id res chain seq x y z
N ALA A 1 0.79 5.46 33.35
CA ALA A 1 -0.23 4.50 33.83
C ALA A 1 0.11 3.12 33.24
N ASN A 2 0.11 2.06 34.07
CA ASN A 2 0.53 0.66 33.78
C ASN A 2 2.02 0.29 33.97
N GLY A 3 2.85 1.15 34.58
CA GLY A 3 4.25 0.81 34.91
C GLY A 3 5.17 0.53 33.71
N ARG A 4 4.69 0.75 32.47
CA ARG A 4 5.49 0.61 31.26
C ARG A 4 6.29 1.89 31.01
N GLN A 5 7.56 1.72 30.71
CA GLN A 5 8.43 2.81 30.28
C GLN A 5 7.99 3.29 28.89
N LEU A 6 7.99 4.61 28.70
CA LEU A 6 7.74 5.21 27.39
C LEU A 6 8.96 4.99 26.49
N PHE A 7 8.72 4.87 25.18
CA PHE A 7 9.79 4.84 24.20
C PHE A 7 10.43 6.22 24.07
N GLU A 8 11.75 6.28 24.08
CA GLU A 8 12.49 7.50 23.82
C GLU A 8 12.17 8.02 22.40
N GLY A 9 11.98 9.33 22.27
CA GLY A 9 11.66 9.97 20.99
C GLY A 9 10.22 9.79 20.49
N ILE A 10 9.35 9.07 21.22
CA ILE A 10 7.92 8.95 20.90
C ILE A 10 7.10 9.72 21.96
N PRO A 11 6.31 10.73 21.57
CA PRO A 11 5.40 11.44 22.47
C PRO A 11 4.47 10.49 23.25
N PRO A 12 4.21 10.74 24.56
CA PRO A 12 3.45 9.83 25.42
C PRO A 12 2.05 9.47 24.90
N ASN A 13 1.42 10.35 24.13
CA ASN A 13 0.06 10.19 23.61
C ASN A 13 0.03 9.78 22.13
N GLN A 14 1.19 9.56 21.49
CA GLN A 14 1.21 9.09 20.11
C GLN A 14 0.86 7.60 20.08
N PRO A 15 -0.16 7.17 19.31
CA PRO A 15 -0.44 5.76 19.15
C PRO A 15 0.74 5.04 18.50
N ILE A 16 1.01 3.82 18.97
CA ILE A 16 2.06 2.96 18.43
C ILE A 16 1.49 1.59 18.05
N ILE A 17 2.15 0.94 17.12
CA ILE A 17 1.91 -0.44 16.74
C ILE A 17 3.22 -1.19 16.95
N VAL A 18 3.20 -2.25 17.75
CA VAL A 18 4.37 -3.13 17.91
C VAL A 18 4.22 -4.29 16.93
N VAL A 19 5.14 -4.38 15.97
CA VAL A 19 5.18 -5.44 14.95
C VAL A 19 6.21 -6.47 15.38
N ARG A 20 5.76 -7.68 15.72
CA ARG A 20 6.61 -8.78 16.17
C ARG A 20 7.48 -9.32 15.03
N PRO A 21 8.58 -10.03 15.33
CA PRO A 21 9.36 -10.74 14.32
C PRO A 21 8.48 -11.62 13.42
N GLY A 22 8.63 -11.49 12.10
CA GLY A 22 7.85 -12.24 11.12
C GLY A 22 6.35 -11.88 11.06
N GLU A 23 5.91 -10.83 11.76
CA GLU A 23 4.52 -10.38 11.71
C GLU A 23 4.28 -9.49 10.50
N ARG A 24 3.14 -9.71 9.83
CA ARG A 24 2.63 -8.88 8.74
C ARG A 24 1.32 -8.24 9.15
N LEU A 25 1.17 -6.95 8.88
CA LEU A 25 -0.08 -6.22 9.02
C LEU A 25 -0.43 -5.42 7.77
N LEU A 26 -1.71 -5.11 7.62
CA LEU A 26 -2.17 -4.13 6.65
C LEU A 26 -2.31 -2.77 7.32
N GLY A 27 -1.64 -1.77 6.78
CA GLY A 27 -1.81 -0.36 7.14
C GLY A 27 -2.29 0.45 5.93
N HIS A 28 -2.43 1.76 6.10
CA HIS A 28 -2.60 2.66 4.97
C HIS A 28 -1.85 3.97 5.16
N THR A 29 -1.61 4.68 4.06
CA THR A 29 -1.15 6.08 4.07
C THR A 29 -2.16 6.99 4.76
N HIS A 30 -1.67 8.09 5.34
CA HIS A 30 -2.56 9.14 5.83
C HIS A 30 -3.18 9.94 4.68
N GLU A 31 -2.48 9.99 3.57
CA GLU A 31 -2.76 10.73 2.36
C GLU A 31 -3.69 9.95 1.44
N PHE A 32 -4.60 10.67 0.78
CA PHE A 32 -5.19 10.23 -0.48
C PHE A 32 -4.31 10.72 -1.61
N ILE A 33 -3.65 9.80 -2.30
CA ILE A 33 -2.62 10.14 -3.27
C ILE A 33 -2.63 9.14 -4.43
N GLY A 34 -2.17 9.62 -5.59
CA GLY A 34 -2.08 8.84 -6.81
C GLY A 34 -1.83 9.76 -8.00
N ILE A 35 -1.90 9.20 -9.19
CA ILE A 35 -1.65 9.91 -10.45
C ILE A 35 -2.73 9.54 -11.47
N LYS A 36 -3.15 10.50 -12.27
CA LYS A 36 -4.09 10.27 -13.39
C LYS A 36 -3.33 9.76 -14.62
N ALA A 37 -4.03 9.13 -15.55
CA ALA A 37 -3.43 8.82 -16.85
C ALA A 37 -2.96 10.12 -17.55
N PRO A 38 -1.84 10.12 -18.28
CA PRO A 38 -0.95 9.00 -18.64
C PRO A 38 0.26 8.85 -17.70
N GLY A 39 0.06 8.80 -16.38
CA GLY A 39 1.14 8.57 -15.41
C GLY A 39 0.93 7.32 -14.56
N THR A 40 2.03 6.83 -13.98
CA THR A 40 2.07 5.77 -12.97
C THR A 40 2.88 6.23 -11.77
N SER A 41 2.80 5.49 -10.68
CA SER A 41 3.52 5.78 -9.46
C SER A 41 4.08 4.52 -8.84
N THR A 42 5.09 4.65 -7.99
CA THR A 42 5.54 3.54 -7.12
C THR A 42 5.70 4.03 -5.69
N LEU A 43 5.34 3.17 -4.74
CA LEU A 43 5.53 3.39 -3.32
C LEU A 43 6.72 2.55 -2.82
N GLN A 44 7.67 3.20 -2.16
CA GLN A 44 8.88 2.56 -1.63
C GLN A 44 9.03 2.88 -0.15
N ALA A 45 9.51 1.91 0.63
CA ALA A 45 9.89 2.16 2.02
C ALA A 45 11.01 3.22 2.08
N ARG A 46 11.01 4.06 3.14
CA ARG A 46 12.15 4.94 3.39
C ARG A 46 13.33 4.12 3.91
N SER A 47 14.56 4.56 3.57
CA SER A 47 15.78 3.82 3.92
C SER A 47 15.90 3.54 5.42
N THR A 48 15.46 4.44 6.30
CA THR A 48 15.44 4.21 7.76
C THR A 48 14.67 2.94 8.13
N TRP A 49 13.50 2.72 7.54
CA TRP A 49 12.67 1.54 7.81
C TRP A 49 13.24 0.29 7.18
N GLY A 50 13.74 0.39 5.95
CA GLY A 50 14.46 -0.73 5.32
C GLY A 50 15.67 -1.18 6.13
N ARG A 51 16.46 -0.26 6.69
CA ARG A 51 17.61 -0.56 7.57
C ARG A 51 17.19 -1.16 8.93
N ASN A 52 15.95 -0.92 9.36
CA ASN A 52 15.36 -1.51 10.56
C ASN A 52 14.63 -2.84 10.26
N GLY A 53 14.86 -3.43 9.08
CA GLY A 53 14.22 -4.69 8.69
C GLY A 53 12.71 -4.58 8.46
N VAL A 54 12.18 -3.37 8.18
CA VAL A 54 10.75 -3.17 7.90
C VAL A 54 10.52 -2.97 6.41
N ALA A 55 9.76 -3.89 5.82
CA ALA A 55 9.16 -3.70 4.50
C ALA A 55 7.80 -3.01 4.63
N VAL A 56 7.45 -2.19 3.64
CA VAL A 56 6.19 -1.41 3.60
C VAL A 56 5.34 -1.74 2.38
N CYS A 57 6.00 -2.10 1.28
CA CYS A 57 5.42 -2.71 0.09
C CYS A 57 6.31 -3.92 -0.21
N ILE A 58 5.79 -5.14 -0.12
CA ILE A 58 6.60 -6.34 -0.29
C ILE A 58 6.70 -6.69 -1.77
N ASP A 59 5.56 -6.74 -2.46
CA ASP A 59 5.47 -7.14 -3.86
C ASP A 59 4.68 -6.16 -4.75
N ALA A 60 3.66 -5.49 -4.21
CA ALA A 60 2.73 -4.63 -4.95
C ALA A 60 3.06 -3.13 -4.83
N GLY A 61 4.29 -2.74 -5.17
CA GLY A 61 4.76 -1.35 -5.05
C GLY A 61 4.30 -0.40 -6.17
N TRP A 62 3.68 -0.87 -7.25
CA TRP A 62 3.26 -0.04 -8.40
C TRP A 62 1.80 0.41 -8.30
N GLY A 63 1.53 1.64 -8.69
CA GLY A 63 0.20 2.24 -8.79
C GLY A 63 -0.23 2.40 -10.23
N ASP A 64 -1.31 1.73 -10.58
CA ASP A 64 -1.91 1.80 -11.91
C ASP A 64 -2.35 3.25 -12.25
N PRO A 65 -2.29 3.66 -13.53
CA PRO A 65 -2.81 4.95 -13.97
C PRO A 65 -4.25 5.21 -13.52
N GLY A 66 -4.49 6.35 -12.88
CA GLY A 66 -5.80 6.72 -12.32
C GLY A 66 -6.14 6.03 -10.99
N TYR A 67 -5.23 5.26 -10.39
CA TYR A 67 -5.39 4.81 -9.01
C TYR A 67 -5.10 5.98 -8.04
N ILE A 68 -6.12 6.41 -7.31
CA ILE A 68 -6.04 7.46 -6.29
C ILE A 68 -6.81 6.97 -5.07
N ASN A 69 -6.09 6.73 -3.96
CA ASN A 69 -6.69 6.29 -2.72
C ASN A 69 -5.75 6.54 -1.53
N ARG A 70 -6.15 6.14 -0.32
CA ARG A 70 -5.21 5.76 0.73
C ARG A 70 -4.56 4.45 0.33
N TRP A 71 -3.25 4.47 0.11
CA TRP A 71 -2.51 3.30 -0.33
C TRP A 71 -2.40 2.30 0.80
N THR A 72 -2.78 1.05 0.52
CA THR A 72 -2.60 -0.05 1.47
C THR A 72 -1.11 -0.38 1.58
N LEU A 73 -0.64 -0.51 2.81
CA LEU A 73 0.74 -0.84 3.14
C LEU A 73 0.79 -2.28 3.63
N GLU A 74 1.67 -3.07 3.05
CA GLU A 74 1.98 -4.44 3.48
C GLU A 74 3.18 -4.37 4.43
N VAL A 75 2.92 -3.94 5.65
CA VAL A 75 3.99 -3.74 6.61
C VAL A 75 4.41 -5.09 7.16
N TYR A 76 5.70 -5.41 7.03
CA TYR A 76 6.26 -6.67 7.47
C TYR A 76 7.57 -6.45 8.22
N ASN A 77 7.66 -7.03 9.40
CA ASN A 77 8.90 -7.06 10.18
C ASN A 77 9.72 -8.28 9.76
N MET A 78 10.80 -8.03 9.01
CA MET A 78 11.73 -9.04 8.50
C MET A 78 12.76 -9.49 9.56
N ASN A 79 12.82 -8.83 10.71
CA ASN A 79 13.71 -9.26 11.79
C ASN A 79 13.27 -10.62 12.35
N GLN A 80 14.23 -11.39 12.85
CA GLN A 80 13.98 -12.74 13.37
C GLN A 80 13.70 -12.75 14.88
N HIS A 81 14.21 -11.78 15.62
CA HIS A 81 14.13 -11.78 17.08
C HIS A 81 13.63 -10.44 17.66
N GLU A 82 13.73 -9.36 16.91
CA GLU A 82 13.46 -8.00 17.35
C GLU A 82 12.07 -7.52 16.92
N SER A 83 11.29 -7.02 17.88
CA SER A 83 10.05 -6.30 17.56
C SER A 83 10.38 -4.88 17.12
N VAL A 84 9.63 -4.37 16.15
CA VAL A 84 9.74 -2.97 15.72
C VAL A 84 8.53 -2.18 16.19
N VAL A 85 8.78 -1.01 16.76
CA VAL A 85 7.73 -0.07 17.17
C VAL A 85 7.49 0.91 16.03
N LEU A 86 6.25 0.98 15.56
CA LEU A 86 5.79 1.89 14.52
C LEU A 86 4.89 2.96 15.14
N PRO A 87 5.38 4.21 15.27
CA PRO A 87 4.51 5.34 15.62
C PRO A 87 3.50 5.59 14.51
N VAL A 88 2.22 5.77 14.86
CA VAL A 88 1.18 6.13 13.88
C VAL A 88 1.41 7.57 13.41
N GLY A 89 1.33 7.81 12.09
CA GLY A 89 1.64 9.09 11.46
C GLY A 89 3.10 9.25 11.04
N GLU A 90 3.94 8.25 11.27
CA GLU A 90 5.35 8.27 10.87
C GLU A 90 5.51 8.24 9.35
N ARG A 91 6.56 8.92 8.86
CA ARG A 91 6.91 8.88 7.44
C ARG A 91 7.58 7.54 7.14
N ILE A 92 6.78 6.55 6.76
CA ILE A 92 7.23 5.17 6.57
C ILE A 92 7.66 4.86 5.12
N ALA A 93 7.06 5.56 4.15
CA ALA A 93 7.29 5.37 2.73
C ALA A 93 7.44 6.71 1.97
N GLN A 94 7.77 6.61 0.70
CA GLN A 94 7.86 7.69 -0.28
C GLN A 94 7.26 7.23 -1.61
N MET A 95 6.68 8.14 -2.37
CA MET A 95 6.09 7.86 -3.68
C MET A 95 6.90 8.54 -4.77
N VAL A 96 7.17 7.82 -5.86
CA VAL A 96 7.80 8.34 -7.07
C VAL A 96 6.79 8.28 -8.20
N PHE A 97 6.73 9.33 -9.01
CA PHE A 97 5.81 9.46 -10.14
C PHE A 97 6.57 9.34 -11.46
N TYR A 98 5.96 8.67 -12.42
CA TYR A 98 6.51 8.44 -13.76
C TYR A 98 5.46 8.79 -14.81
N GLU A 99 5.91 9.29 -15.95
CA GLU A 99 5.10 9.37 -17.16
C GLU A 99 5.17 8.03 -17.90
N THR A 100 4.03 7.48 -18.34
CA THR A 100 3.96 6.20 -19.05
C THR A 100 3.77 6.35 -20.55
N GLY A 101 3.35 7.52 -21.03
CA GLY A 101 2.74 7.66 -22.35
C GLY A 101 1.31 7.08 -22.40
N PRO A 102 0.70 6.94 -23.59
CA PRO A 102 -0.68 6.48 -23.74
C PRO A 102 -0.96 5.15 -23.02
N VAL A 103 -2.13 5.04 -22.40
CA VAL A 103 -2.58 3.85 -21.66
C VAL A 103 -3.99 3.43 -22.12
N ASP A 104 -4.28 2.14 -22.07
CA ASP A 104 -5.58 1.58 -22.50
C ASP A 104 -6.77 2.08 -21.67
N GLY A 105 -6.52 2.44 -20.41
CA GLY A 105 -7.53 2.99 -19.52
C GLY A 105 -7.04 3.16 -18.09
N GLU A 106 -7.84 3.86 -17.30
CA GLU A 106 -7.56 4.04 -15.88
C GLU A 106 -8.00 2.83 -15.03
N TYR A 107 -7.34 2.68 -13.88
CA TYR A 107 -7.53 1.59 -12.92
C TYR A 107 -8.99 1.25 -12.65
N LYS A 108 -9.84 2.27 -12.41
CA LYS A 108 -11.25 2.05 -12.08
C LYS A 108 -12.04 1.33 -13.19
N LYS A 109 -11.68 1.56 -14.46
CA LYS A 109 -12.36 0.96 -15.61
C LYS A 109 -11.85 -0.45 -15.90
N LEU A 110 -10.55 -0.70 -15.68
CA LEU A 110 -9.91 -1.98 -16.03
C LEU A 110 -10.02 -3.04 -14.93
N SER A 111 -9.76 -2.67 -13.67
CA SER A 111 -9.77 -3.59 -12.52
C SER A 111 -10.71 -3.08 -11.43
N GLY A 112 -10.46 -1.86 -10.94
CA GLY A 112 -11.34 -1.13 -10.02
C GLY A 112 -11.63 -1.81 -8.69
N LYS A 113 -10.92 -2.90 -8.33
CA LYS A 113 -11.19 -3.68 -7.11
C LYS A 113 -11.03 -2.85 -5.85
N TYR A 114 -10.06 -1.93 -5.83
CA TYR A 114 -9.70 -1.14 -4.66
C TYR A 114 -10.01 0.36 -4.82
N GLN A 115 -10.84 0.73 -5.78
CA GLN A 115 -11.27 2.12 -5.97
C GLN A 115 -12.78 2.17 -6.22
N THR A 116 -13.50 2.95 -5.41
CA THR A 116 -14.96 3.01 -5.46
C THR A 116 -15.47 3.90 -6.60
N SER A 117 -14.75 4.99 -6.89
CA SER A 117 -15.17 6.03 -7.83
C SER A 117 -14.09 6.36 -8.89
N SER A 118 -14.44 7.21 -9.86
CA SER A 118 -13.47 7.70 -10.85
C SER A 118 -12.36 8.53 -10.19
N SER A 119 -11.15 8.50 -10.75
CA SER A 119 -10.02 9.35 -10.36
C SER A 119 -10.33 10.86 -10.46
N ALA A 120 -11.37 11.21 -11.23
CA ALA A 120 -11.83 12.58 -11.41
C ALA A 120 -12.60 13.15 -10.20
N ASN A 121 -13.06 12.32 -9.24
CA ASN A 121 -13.88 12.74 -8.11
C ASN A 121 -13.20 12.35 -6.78
N LEU A 122 -12.23 13.17 -6.37
CA LEU A 122 -11.44 12.94 -5.16
C LEU A 122 -12.32 13.06 -3.91
N GLU A 123 -13.25 14.00 -3.88
CA GLU A 123 -14.15 14.26 -2.76
C GLU A 123 -14.98 13.02 -2.42
N ARG A 124 -15.51 12.36 -3.45
CA ARG A 124 -16.26 11.11 -3.28
C ARG A 124 -15.35 9.96 -2.85
N LEU A 125 -14.14 9.85 -3.39
CA LEU A 125 -13.17 8.84 -2.95
C LEU A 125 -12.86 8.99 -1.46
N VAL A 126 -12.62 10.22 -0.98
CA VAL A 126 -12.37 10.52 0.43
C VAL A 126 -13.60 10.21 1.29
N HIS A 127 -14.78 10.65 0.86
CA HIS A 127 -16.03 10.45 1.59
C HIS A 127 -16.41 8.96 1.72
N ASP A 128 -16.25 8.19 0.64
CA ASP A 128 -16.69 6.79 0.58
C ASP A 128 -15.65 5.81 1.15
N TRP A 129 -14.43 6.25 1.42
CA TRP A 129 -13.35 5.37 1.88
C TRP A 129 -13.62 4.80 3.27
N ARG A 130 -13.34 3.52 3.45
CA ARG A 130 -13.39 2.83 4.75
C ARG A 130 -12.19 1.88 4.86
N PRO A 131 -11.64 1.62 6.06
CA PRO A 131 -10.49 0.74 6.24
C PRO A 131 -10.67 -0.67 5.66
N GLU A 132 -11.89 -1.22 5.67
CA GLU A 132 -12.22 -2.54 5.14
C GLU A 132 -12.01 -2.61 3.62
N GLN A 133 -11.87 -1.46 2.95
CA GLN A 133 -11.57 -1.41 1.52
C GLN A 133 -10.15 -1.87 1.18
N MET A 134 -9.24 -1.91 2.16
CA MET A 134 -7.89 -2.46 2.02
C MET A 134 -7.85 -4.00 2.01
N LEU A 135 -8.90 -4.66 2.51
CA LEU A 135 -8.87 -6.10 2.69
C LEU A 135 -8.73 -6.82 1.34
N PRO A 136 -7.97 -7.94 1.26
CA PRO A 136 -7.75 -8.66 0.02
C PRO A 136 -9.04 -9.09 -0.68
N ARG A 137 -9.13 -8.84 -1.99
CA ARG A 137 -10.33 -9.12 -2.82
C ARG A 137 -10.06 -10.16 -3.92
N ALA A 138 -9.07 -11.03 -3.74
CA ALA A 138 -8.71 -12.07 -4.71
C ALA A 138 -9.87 -13.01 -5.05
N TYR A 139 -10.84 -13.19 -4.15
CA TYR A 139 -12.06 -13.97 -4.41
C TYR A 139 -12.98 -13.36 -5.48
N LYS A 140 -12.76 -12.09 -5.88
CA LYS A 140 -13.49 -11.44 -6.97
C LYS A 140 -12.91 -11.75 -8.35
N ASP A 141 -11.73 -12.38 -8.40
CA ASP A 141 -11.06 -12.70 -9.66
C ASP A 141 -11.69 -13.89 -10.36
N LYS A 142 -11.95 -13.72 -11.66
CA LYS A 142 -12.26 -14.82 -12.56
C LYS A 142 -10.95 -15.38 -13.08
N ARG A 143 -10.71 -16.67 -12.87
CA ARG A 143 -9.52 -17.38 -13.36
C ARG A 143 -9.88 -18.16 -14.62
N SER A 144 -9.04 -18.08 -15.64
CA SER A 144 -9.17 -18.84 -16.88
C SER A 144 -7.90 -19.66 -17.12
N VAL A 145 -8.04 -20.72 -17.91
CA VAL A 145 -6.88 -21.49 -18.38
C VAL A 145 -6.04 -20.59 -19.29
N PRO A 146 -4.70 -20.58 -19.16
CA PRO A 146 -3.84 -19.82 -20.07
C PRO A 146 -4.11 -20.16 -21.54
N GLN A 147 -4.09 -19.15 -22.40
CA GLN A 147 -4.18 -19.38 -23.84
C GLN A 147 -2.96 -20.17 -24.32
N LYS A 148 -3.18 -21.15 -25.20
CA LYS A 148 -2.06 -21.86 -25.86
C LYS A 148 -1.32 -20.88 -26.77
N ILE A 149 -0.05 -20.63 -26.46
CA ILE A 149 0.81 -19.79 -27.30
C ILE A 149 1.30 -20.65 -28.46
N LYS A 150 0.92 -20.26 -29.69
CA LYS A 150 1.33 -20.97 -30.90
C LYS A 150 2.86 -21.01 -31.00
N GLY A 151 3.42 -22.21 -31.13
CA GLY A 151 4.88 -22.41 -31.28
C GLY A 151 5.67 -22.48 -29.97
N LEU A 152 5.02 -22.31 -28.81
CA LEU A 152 5.67 -22.57 -27.53
C LEU A 152 5.82 -24.09 -27.35
N LYS A 153 7.06 -24.58 -27.28
CA LYS A 153 7.33 -25.98 -26.91
C LYS A 153 6.89 -26.19 -25.47
N THR A 154 6.03 -27.18 -25.24
CA THR A 154 5.63 -27.67 -23.92
C THR A 154 6.66 -28.62 -23.35
#